data_AF-A0A2U1AWY3-F1
#
_entry.id   AF-A0A2U1AWY3-F1
#
_cell.length_a   1.000
_cell.length_b   1.000
_cell.length_c   1.000
_cell.angle_alpha   90.00
_cell.angle_beta   90.00
_cell.angle_gamma   90.00
#
_symmetry.space_group_name_H-M   'P 1'
#
loop_
_entity.id
_entity.type
_entity.pdbx_description
1 polymer ?
#
loop_
_entity_poly.entity_id
_entity_poly.type
_entity_poly.pdbx_seq_one_letter_code
_entity_poly.pdbx_strand_id
1 'polypeptide(L)'
;MKEGYKFIKLPDGSVREVDWAELNQLKKDILWIFDENFGDIGNAFVPPESFSLKYWEYLTLNGDKWFYEEERAFYNRGVLVVLLCLCSEYIDVAGGSQDVFNRKELPTVAKYVEEYPPRSQQEQLIKDRILLGLSIAQSMTEDDVRNNEFVHEDNDKYYQNINIIGNAFILDYYKSKMKNN
;
A
#
# COMPACT_ATOMS: atom_id res chain seq x y z
N MET A 1 9.06 18.03 -23.14
CA MET A 1 9.85 17.49 -22.01
C MET A 1 10.24 16.06 -22.37
N LYS A 2 11.47 15.63 -22.10
CA LYS A 2 11.81 14.20 -22.24
C LYS A 2 11.16 13.46 -21.07
N GLU A 3 10.32 12.47 -21.35
CA GLU A 3 9.81 11.58 -20.31
C GLU A 3 10.97 10.72 -19.81
N GLY A 4 11.22 10.78 -18.50
CA GLY A 4 12.25 9.95 -17.86
C GLY A 4 11.86 8.49 -17.87
N TYR A 5 12.84 7.62 -18.14
CA TYR A 5 12.70 6.18 -18.03
C TYR A 5 12.38 5.79 -16.58
N LYS A 6 11.30 5.03 -16.38
CA LYS A 6 10.84 4.55 -15.08
C LYS A 6 10.73 3.04 -15.12
N PHE A 7 11.12 2.39 -14.04
CA PHE A 7 11.18 0.94 -13.97
C PHE A 7 10.90 0.42 -12.57
N ILE A 8 10.47 -0.83 -12.53
CA ILE A 8 10.32 -1.66 -11.32
C ILE A 8 11.40 -2.73 -11.36
N LYS A 9 11.99 -3.04 -10.20
CA LYS A 9 12.92 -4.16 -10.05
C LYS A 9 12.16 -5.37 -9.51
N LEU A 10 12.16 -6.45 -10.27
CA LEU A 10 11.55 -7.72 -9.88
C LEU A 10 12.45 -8.50 -8.90
N PRO A 11 11.93 -9.52 -8.21
CA PRO A 11 12.67 -10.23 -7.17
C PRO A 11 13.83 -11.08 -7.72
N ASP A 12 13.79 -11.41 -9.01
CA ASP A 12 14.89 -12.07 -9.73
C ASP A 12 15.99 -11.10 -10.17
N GLY A 13 15.83 -9.81 -9.85
CA GLY A 13 16.74 -8.73 -10.21
C GLY A 13 16.53 -8.14 -11.59
N SER A 14 15.63 -8.69 -12.41
CA SER A 14 15.27 -8.09 -13.70
C SER A 14 14.49 -6.79 -13.50
N VAL A 15 14.43 -5.99 -14.56
CA VAL A 15 13.69 -4.73 -14.55
C VAL A 15 12.60 -4.76 -15.61
N ARG A 16 11.42 -4.21 -15.28
CA ARG A 16 10.39 -3.91 -16.27
C ARG A 16 10.16 -2.42 -16.34
N GLU A 17 9.98 -1.93 -17.55
CA GLU A 17 9.59 -0.54 -17.79
C GLU A 17 8.16 -0.30 -17.30
N VAL A 18 7.93 0.88 -16.76
CA VAL A 18 6.62 1.39 -16.36
C VAL A 18 6.28 2.55 -17.28
N ASP A 19 5.25 2.36 -18.11
CA ASP A 19 4.80 3.39 -19.02
C ASP A 19 4.01 4.50 -18.30
N TRP A 20 3.73 5.57 -19.05
CA TRP A 20 2.98 6.71 -18.51
C TRP A 20 1.55 6.35 -18.09
N ALA A 21 0.87 5.49 -18.84
CA ALA A 21 -0.54 5.17 -18.57
C ALA A 21 -0.68 4.38 -17.27
N GLU A 22 0.20 3.40 -17.07
CA GLU A 22 0.30 2.61 -15.85
C GLU A 22 0.65 3.47 -14.64
N LEU A 23 1.66 4.34 -14.78
CA LEU A 23 2.06 5.25 -13.69
C LEU A 23 0.94 6.24 -13.34
N ASN A 24 0.22 6.75 -14.35
CA ASN A 24 -0.90 7.65 -14.13
C ASN A 24 -2.09 6.94 -13.48
N GLN A 25 -2.32 5.66 -13.77
CA GLN A 25 -3.30 4.86 -13.05
C GLN A 25 -2.90 4.69 -11.58
N LEU A 26 -1.65 4.30 -11.31
CA LEU A 26 -1.14 4.21 -9.94
C LEU A 26 -1.31 5.53 -9.16
N LYS A 27 -1.04 6.67 -9.81
CA LYS A 27 -1.27 7.98 -9.20
C LYS A 27 -2.72 8.21 -8.83
N LYS A 28 -3.68 7.83 -9.69
CA LYS A 28 -5.11 7.96 -9.41
C LYS A 28 -5.51 7.10 -8.23
N ASP A 29 -5.06 5.85 -8.20
CA ASP A 29 -5.35 4.90 -7.12
C ASP A 29 -4.85 5.44 -5.77
N ILE A 30 -3.60 5.94 -5.72
CA ILE A 30 -3.04 6.58 -4.52
C ILE A 30 -3.90 7.76 -4.08
N LEU A 31 -4.27 8.65 -5.00
CA LEU A 31 -5.05 9.84 -4.67
C LEU A 31 -6.47 9.51 -4.23
N TRP A 32 -7.07 8.47 -4.80
CA TRP A 32 -8.38 7.98 -4.39
C TRP A 32 -8.32 7.40 -2.97
N ILE A 33 -7.30 6.58 -2.66
CA ILE A 33 -7.09 6.08 -1.30
C ILE A 33 -6.92 7.25 -0.32
N PHE A 34 -6.17 8.27 -0.70
CA PHE A 34 -5.97 9.45 0.12
C PHE A 34 -7.25 10.23 0.37
N ASP A 35 -8.21 10.23 -0.55
CA ASP A 35 -9.46 10.97 -0.40
C ASP A 35 -10.47 10.17 0.42
N GLU A 36 -10.70 8.91 0.06
CA GLU A 36 -11.75 8.06 0.63
C GLU A 36 -11.41 7.53 2.02
N ASN A 37 -10.13 7.30 2.31
CA ASN A 37 -9.68 6.64 3.55
C ASN A 37 -9.03 7.61 4.54
N PHE A 38 -8.99 8.91 4.21
CA PHE A 38 -8.40 9.88 5.11
C PHE A 38 -9.19 10.01 6.41
N GLY A 39 -8.48 9.86 7.52
CA GLY A 39 -9.09 9.86 8.85
C GLY A 39 -9.42 8.47 9.38
N ASP A 40 -9.67 7.48 8.52
CA ASP A 40 -10.12 6.15 8.92
C ASP A 40 -9.52 4.99 8.11
N ILE A 41 -8.20 4.83 8.21
CA ILE A 41 -7.42 3.73 7.62
C ILE A 41 -7.75 2.37 8.28
N GLY A 42 -8.27 2.38 9.50
CA GLY A 42 -8.69 1.17 10.21
C GLY A 42 -9.88 0.50 9.52
N ASN A 43 -10.88 1.29 9.13
CA ASN A 43 -12.03 0.83 8.35
C ASN A 43 -11.85 1.21 6.88
N ALA A 44 -10.70 0.85 6.31
CA ALA A 44 -10.42 1.17 4.93
C ALA A 44 -11.50 0.59 4.01
N PHE A 45 -11.78 1.29 2.91
CA PHE A 45 -12.60 0.81 1.81
C PHE A 45 -11.74 0.75 0.54
N VAL A 46 -11.52 -0.46 0.02
CA VAL A 46 -10.74 -0.72 -1.19
C VAL A 46 -11.50 -1.67 -2.12
N PRO A 47 -12.22 -1.17 -3.14
CA PRO A 47 -13.00 -2.00 -4.04
C PRO A 47 -12.09 -2.88 -4.93
N PRO A 48 -12.11 -4.23 -4.78
CA PRO A 48 -11.19 -5.14 -5.48
C PRO A 48 -11.21 -4.99 -7.01
N GLU A 49 -12.38 -4.68 -7.58
CA GLU A 49 -12.56 -4.52 -9.02
C GLU A 49 -11.91 -3.25 -9.58
N SER A 50 -11.68 -2.24 -8.73
CA SER A 50 -11.04 -0.98 -9.13
C SER A 50 -9.53 -1.01 -8.86
N PHE A 51 -9.09 -1.76 -7.86
CA PHE A 51 -7.69 -1.83 -7.40
C PHE A 51 -6.96 -3.06 -7.96
N SER A 52 -6.65 -3.04 -9.26
CA SER A 52 -6.14 -4.21 -10.00
C SER A 52 -4.63 -4.27 -10.21
N LEU A 53 -3.88 -3.21 -9.83
CA LEU A 53 -2.44 -3.19 -10.00
C LEU A 53 -1.74 -4.05 -8.93
N LYS A 54 -0.56 -4.56 -9.27
CA LYS A 54 0.31 -5.25 -8.31
C LYS A 54 1.06 -4.24 -7.45
N TYR A 55 0.35 -3.55 -6.56
CA TYR A 55 0.85 -2.39 -5.80
C TYR A 55 2.22 -2.65 -5.13
N TRP A 56 2.44 -3.86 -4.62
CA TRP A 56 3.72 -4.25 -4.00
C TRP A 56 4.94 -4.16 -4.92
N GLU A 57 4.79 -4.34 -6.24
CA GLU A 57 5.91 -4.23 -7.18
C GLU A 57 6.45 -2.79 -7.22
N TYR A 58 5.58 -1.81 -7.08
CA TYR A 58 5.92 -0.38 -7.11
C TYR A 58 6.67 0.09 -5.86
N LEU A 59 6.83 -0.74 -4.82
CA LEU A 59 7.77 -0.47 -3.73
C LEU A 59 9.22 -0.33 -4.24
N THR A 60 9.51 -0.91 -5.41
CA THR A 60 10.82 -0.82 -6.07
C THR A 60 10.86 0.22 -7.19
N LEU A 61 9.80 1.02 -7.36
CA LEU A 61 9.67 1.99 -8.44
C LEU A 61 10.83 2.99 -8.39
N ASN A 62 11.54 3.08 -9.51
CA ASN A 62 12.69 3.95 -9.67
C ASN A 62 12.75 4.45 -11.12
N GLY A 63 13.76 5.24 -11.45
CA GLY A 63 13.90 5.80 -12.77
C GLY A 63 15.21 6.53 -12.95
N ASP A 64 15.39 7.06 -14.15
CA ASP A 64 16.55 7.86 -14.49
C ASP A 64 16.53 9.24 -13.80
N LYS A 65 17.50 10.08 -14.15
CA LYS A 65 17.67 11.43 -13.60
C LYS A 65 16.49 12.38 -13.85
N TRP A 66 15.56 12.04 -14.74
CA TRP A 66 14.37 12.84 -15.05
C TRP A 66 13.16 12.41 -14.21
N PHE A 67 13.27 11.33 -13.44
CA PHE A 67 12.30 10.97 -12.41
C PHE A 67 12.69 11.60 -11.07
N TYR A 68 12.18 12.80 -10.83
CA TYR A 68 12.53 13.64 -9.70
C TYR A 68 12.26 12.95 -8.35
N GLU A 69 13.10 13.25 -7.36
CA GLU A 69 13.04 12.56 -6.05
C GLU A 69 11.72 12.80 -5.31
N GLU A 70 11.13 13.99 -5.41
CA GLU A 70 9.82 14.29 -4.82
C GLU A 70 8.70 13.47 -5.46
N GLU A 71 8.74 13.31 -6.78
CA GLU A 71 7.76 12.51 -7.52
C GLU A 71 7.89 11.03 -7.13
N ARG A 72 9.12 10.53 -7.06
CA ARG A 72 9.43 9.17 -6.60
C ARG A 72 8.99 8.92 -5.16
N ALA A 73 9.23 9.89 -4.27
CA ALA A 73 8.81 9.80 -2.88
C ALA A 73 7.28 9.74 -2.75
N PHE A 74 6.55 10.49 -3.58
CA PHE A 74 5.09 10.43 -3.63
C PHE A 74 4.60 9.00 -3.96
N TYR A 75 5.11 8.39 -5.03
CA TYR A 75 4.69 7.03 -5.41
C TYR A 75 5.05 6.00 -4.34
N ASN A 76 6.30 6.00 -3.85
CA ASN A 76 6.74 5.00 -2.87
C ASN A 76 5.94 5.07 -1.57
N ARG A 77 5.66 6.28 -1.07
CA ARG A 77 4.84 6.47 0.14
C ARG A 77 3.38 6.19 -0.10
N GLY A 78 2.85 6.61 -1.25
CA GLY A 78 1.47 6.32 -1.63
C GLY A 78 1.21 4.82 -1.71
N VAL A 79 2.11 4.06 -2.32
CA VAL A 79 2.03 2.60 -2.39
C VAL A 79 2.02 1.95 -1.00
N LEU A 80 2.83 2.44 -0.06
CA LEU A 80 2.78 1.95 1.33
C LEU A 80 1.40 2.17 1.95
N VAL A 81 0.78 3.33 1.76
CA VAL A 81 -0.57 3.60 2.27
C VAL A 81 -1.62 2.71 1.57
N VAL A 82 -1.51 2.51 0.26
CA VAL A 82 -2.39 1.59 -0.48
C VAL A 82 -2.29 0.17 0.09
N LEU A 83 -1.08 -0.35 0.29
CA LEU A 83 -0.87 -1.68 0.89
C LEU A 83 -1.40 -1.77 2.32
N LEU A 84 -1.29 -0.70 3.11
CA LEU A 84 -1.87 -0.63 4.45
C LEU A 84 -3.40 -0.73 4.41
N CYS A 85 -4.05 0.02 3.51
CA CYS A 85 -5.51 -0.07 3.32
C CYS A 85 -5.96 -1.45 2.82
N LEU A 86 -5.23 -2.03 1.86
CA LEU A 86 -5.51 -3.40 1.38
C LEU A 86 -5.39 -4.42 2.52
N CYS A 87 -4.42 -4.26 3.43
CA CYS A 87 -4.31 -5.12 4.61
C CYS A 87 -5.49 -4.93 5.56
N SER A 88 -5.89 -3.69 5.85
CA SER A 88 -7.03 -3.40 6.72
C SER A 88 -8.33 -3.99 6.17
N GLU A 89 -8.56 -3.83 4.86
CA GLU A 89 -9.70 -4.41 4.14
C GLU A 89 -9.66 -5.95 4.17
N TYR A 90 -8.49 -6.56 3.97
CA TYR A 90 -8.38 -8.02 3.95
C TYR A 90 -8.57 -8.65 5.34
N ILE A 91 -8.09 -8.03 6.42
CA ILE A 91 -8.20 -8.65 7.76
C ILE A 91 -9.56 -8.39 8.41
N ASP A 92 -10.30 -7.37 7.97
CA ASP A 92 -11.67 -7.13 8.41
C ASP A 92 -12.62 -8.12 7.73
N VAL A 93 -12.86 -9.26 8.38
CA VAL A 93 -13.77 -10.31 7.88
C VAL A 93 -15.22 -9.84 7.86
N ALA A 94 -15.61 -8.92 8.74
CA ALA A 94 -17.01 -8.53 8.91
C ALA A 94 -17.43 -7.46 7.90
N GLY A 95 -16.56 -6.49 7.64
CA GLY A 95 -16.84 -5.32 6.81
C GLY A 95 -16.05 -5.22 5.52
N GLY A 96 -14.91 -5.90 5.42
CA GLY A 96 -13.98 -5.79 4.30
C GLY A 96 -14.12 -6.89 3.25
N SER A 97 -13.13 -6.96 2.36
CA SER A 97 -13.06 -7.90 1.25
C SER A 97 -11.71 -8.59 1.17
N GLN A 98 -11.71 -9.92 1.27
CA GLN A 98 -10.50 -10.72 1.07
C GLN A 98 -10.13 -10.89 -0.41
N ASP A 99 -10.94 -10.38 -1.34
CA ASP A 99 -10.61 -10.42 -2.78
C ASP A 99 -9.58 -9.34 -3.18
N VAL A 100 -9.30 -8.36 -2.30
CA VAL A 100 -8.26 -7.35 -2.53
C VAL A 100 -6.83 -7.91 -2.58
N PHE A 101 -6.64 -9.12 -2.05
CA PHE A 101 -5.44 -9.90 -2.28
C PHE A 101 -5.81 -11.29 -2.77
N ASN A 102 -5.13 -11.74 -3.82
CA ASN A 102 -5.08 -13.18 -4.06
C ASN A 102 -4.25 -13.83 -2.94
N ARG A 103 -4.85 -14.74 -2.17
CA ARG A 103 -4.15 -15.45 -1.06
C ARG A 103 -2.82 -16.07 -1.49
N LYS A 104 -2.69 -16.52 -2.75
CA LYS A 104 -1.44 -17.09 -3.30
C LYS A 104 -0.33 -16.05 -3.48
N GLU A 105 -0.68 -14.78 -3.59
CA GLU A 105 0.27 -13.68 -3.74
C GLU A 105 0.75 -13.14 -2.39
N LEU A 106 0.04 -13.35 -1.28
CA LEU A 106 0.42 -12.85 0.05
C LEU A 106 1.90 -13.12 0.42
N PRO A 107 2.49 -14.31 0.18
CA PRO A 107 3.91 -14.54 0.45
C PRO A 107 4.83 -13.66 -0.41
N THR A 108 4.45 -13.43 -1.67
CA THR A 108 5.18 -12.54 -2.58
C THR A 108 5.07 -11.09 -2.13
N VAL A 109 3.86 -10.63 -1.76
CA VAL A 109 3.64 -9.29 -1.22
C VAL A 109 4.51 -9.06 0.02
N ALA A 110 4.52 -10.01 0.96
CA ALA A 110 5.33 -9.93 2.17
C ALA A 110 6.82 -9.77 1.85
N LYS A 111 7.35 -10.55 0.91
CA LYS A 111 8.75 -10.43 0.48
C LYS A 111 9.09 -9.03 -0.05
N TYR A 112 8.23 -8.44 -0.89
CA TYR A 112 8.45 -7.08 -1.39
C TYR A 112 8.44 -6.04 -0.25
N VAL A 113 7.54 -6.19 0.73
CA VAL A 113 7.46 -5.29 1.88
C VAL A 113 8.68 -5.47 2.80
N GLU A 114 9.13 -6.70 3.04
CA GLU A 114 10.34 -7.01 3.82
C GLU A 114 11.59 -6.40 3.20
N GLU A 115 11.73 -6.46 1.88
CA GLU A 115 12.88 -5.93 1.14
C GLU A 115 12.83 -4.41 0.94
N TYR A 116 11.65 -3.78 1.09
CA TYR A 116 11.51 -2.34 0.96
C TYR A 116 12.38 -1.60 1.98
N PRO A 117 13.31 -0.71 1.57
CA PRO A 117 14.19 0.03 2.47
C PRO A 117 13.56 1.36 2.92
N PRO A 118 13.02 1.47 4.15
CA PRO A 118 12.34 2.68 4.58
C PRO A 118 13.34 3.84 4.71
N ARG A 119 12.93 5.02 4.27
CA ARG A 119 13.75 6.24 4.26
C ARG A 119 13.46 7.15 5.45
N SER A 120 12.43 6.83 6.23
CA SER A 120 12.02 7.56 7.42
C SER A 120 11.46 6.63 8.47
N GLN A 121 11.39 7.10 9.72
CA GLN A 121 10.73 6.38 10.80
C GLN A 121 9.25 6.12 10.52
N GLN A 122 8.57 7.06 9.85
CA GLN A 122 7.16 6.89 9.47
C GLN A 122 6.99 5.76 8.44
N GLU A 123 7.90 5.67 7.46
CA GLU A 123 7.87 4.60 6.44
C GLU A 123 8.15 3.24 7.10
N GLN A 124 9.04 3.20 8.09
CA GLN A 124 9.28 2.00 8.89
C GLN A 124 8.02 1.58 9.67
N LEU A 125 7.32 2.52 10.31
CA LEU A 125 6.10 2.23 11.07
C LEU A 125 4.98 1.67 10.16
N ILE A 126 4.80 2.23 8.96
CA ILE A 126 3.85 1.64 7.99
C ILE A 126 4.31 0.25 7.56
N LYS A 127 5.58 0.09 7.19
CA LYS A 127 6.13 -1.20 6.78
C LYS A 127 5.86 -2.28 7.85
N ASP A 128 6.17 -2.00 9.11
CA ASP A 128 5.96 -2.92 10.22
C ASP A 128 4.47 -3.28 10.38
N ARG A 129 3.59 -2.30 10.14
CA ARG A 129 2.14 -2.51 10.21
C ARG A 129 1.62 -3.36 9.06
N ILE A 130 2.08 -3.12 7.84
CA ILE A 130 1.76 -3.96 6.67
C ILE A 130 2.24 -5.39 6.90
N LEU A 131 3.46 -5.58 7.40
CA LEU A 131 3.98 -6.93 7.68
C LEU A 131 3.14 -7.67 8.72
N LEU A 132 2.67 -6.98 9.76
CA LEU A 132 1.73 -7.58 10.71
C LEU A 132 0.40 -7.94 10.03
N GLY A 133 -0.17 -7.05 9.22
CA GLY A 133 -1.42 -7.31 8.48
C GLY A 133 -1.29 -8.52 7.54
N LEU A 134 -0.18 -8.61 6.81
CA LEU A 134 0.12 -9.76 5.94
C LEU A 134 0.33 -11.05 6.75
N SER A 135 0.95 -10.99 7.92
CA SER A 135 1.09 -12.14 8.81
C SER A 135 -0.27 -12.66 9.29
N ILE A 136 -1.18 -11.75 9.66
CA ILE A 136 -2.57 -12.10 10.01
C ILE A 136 -3.29 -12.70 8.79
N ALA A 137 -3.23 -12.04 7.65
CA ALA A 137 -3.87 -12.50 6.41
C ALA A 137 -3.42 -13.90 5.98
N GLN A 138 -2.14 -14.24 6.21
CA GLN A 138 -1.58 -15.55 5.90
C GLN A 138 -2.00 -16.65 6.88
N SER A 139 -2.22 -16.31 8.17
CA SER A 139 -2.64 -17.28 9.20
C SER A 139 -4.13 -17.63 9.11
N MET A 140 -4.97 -16.71 8.62
CA MET A 140 -6.42 -16.92 8.47
C MET A 140 -6.74 -18.10 7.55
N THR A 141 -7.59 -19.01 8.00
CA THR A 141 -8.10 -20.14 7.22
C THR A 141 -9.32 -19.75 6.39
N GLU A 142 -9.79 -20.64 5.48
CA GLU A 142 -11.05 -20.38 4.77
C GLU A 142 -12.26 -20.34 5.70
N ASP A 143 -12.22 -21.11 6.80
CA ASP A 143 -13.32 -21.14 7.76
C ASP A 143 -13.35 -19.85 8.59
N ASP A 144 -12.19 -19.27 8.90
CA ASP A 144 -12.10 -17.96 9.54
C ASP A 144 -12.72 -16.87 8.66
N VAL A 145 -12.41 -16.86 7.35
CA VAL A 145 -12.96 -15.89 6.39
C VAL A 145 -14.47 -16.05 6.19
N ARG A 146 -15.02 -17.26 6.34
CA ARG A 146 -16.47 -17.51 6.25
C ARG A 146 -17.23 -17.13 7.52
N ASN A 147 -16.52 -16.85 8.61
CA ASN A 147 -17.11 -16.51 9.89
C ASN A 147 -17.05 -15.00 10.11
N ASN A 148 -18.17 -14.30 9.87
CA ASN A 148 -18.25 -12.84 10.05
C ASN A 148 -18.02 -12.35 11.49
N GLU A 149 -17.96 -13.25 12.47
CA GLU A 149 -17.60 -12.93 13.86
C GLU A 149 -16.11 -13.18 14.17
N PHE A 150 -15.34 -13.68 13.20
CA PHE A 150 -13.93 -13.96 13.38
C PHE A 150 -13.14 -12.67 13.62
N VAL A 151 -12.31 -12.70 14.67
CA VAL A 151 -11.36 -11.65 14.98
C VAL A 151 -10.03 -12.33 15.33
N HIS A 152 -8.97 -11.98 14.60
CA HIS A 152 -7.65 -12.54 14.85
C HIS A 152 -7.07 -12.05 16.20
N GLU A 153 -6.26 -12.85 16.89
CA GLU A 153 -5.72 -12.49 18.22
C GLU A 153 -4.84 -11.22 18.20
N ASP A 154 -4.14 -10.97 17.10
CA ASP A 154 -3.32 -9.77 16.88
C ASP A 154 -4.11 -8.55 16.34
N ASN A 155 -5.44 -8.62 16.24
CA ASN A 155 -6.24 -7.57 15.62
C ASN A 155 -6.11 -6.21 16.31
N ASP A 156 -6.20 -6.19 17.65
CA ASP A 156 -6.00 -4.98 18.46
C ASP A 156 -4.62 -4.38 18.25
N LYS A 157 -3.60 -5.25 18.19
CA LYS A 157 -2.22 -4.84 17.95
C LYS A 157 -2.07 -4.23 16.57
N TYR A 158 -2.73 -4.77 15.54
CA TYR A 158 -2.75 -4.22 14.20
C TYR A 158 -3.41 -2.83 14.17
N TYR A 159 -4.64 -2.71 14.65
CA TYR A 159 -5.37 -1.44 14.57
C TYR A 159 -4.84 -0.35 15.50
N GLN A 160 -3.99 -0.69 16.48
CA GLN A 160 -3.35 0.28 17.35
C GLN A 160 -2.61 1.37 16.56
N ASN A 161 -3.06 2.63 16.72
CA ASN A 161 -2.53 3.83 16.08
C ASN A 161 -2.53 3.82 14.54
N ILE A 162 -3.29 2.92 13.89
CA ILE A 162 -3.23 2.78 12.42
C ILE A 162 -3.60 4.07 11.69
N ASN A 163 -4.61 4.79 12.17
CA ASN A 163 -5.05 6.07 11.60
C ASN A 163 -3.96 7.13 11.74
N ILE A 164 -3.22 7.16 12.85
CA ILE A 164 -2.12 8.11 13.04
C ILE A 164 -0.99 7.81 12.05
N ILE A 165 -0.64 6.53 11.91
CA ILE A 165 0.46 6.06 11.06
C ILE A 165 0.14 6.34 9.58
N GLY A 166 -1.04 5.98 9.09
CA GLY A 166 -1.43 6.19 7.69
C GLY A 166 -1.70 7.65 7.34
N ASN A 167 -2.40 8.40 8.21
CA ASN A 167 -2.79 9.79 7.90
C ASN A 167 -1.62 10.77 7.92
N ALA A 168 -0.49 10.45 8.56
CA ALA A 168 0.68 11.32 8.58
C ALA A 168 1.15 11.66 7.15
N PHE A 169 1.20 10.66 6.27
CA PHE A 169 1.62 10.85 4.88
C PHE A 169 0.59 11.60 4.04
N ILE A 170 -0.69 11.27 4.22
CA ILE A 170 -1.79 11.93 3.50
C ILE A 170 -1.83 13.43 3.86
N LEU A 171 -1.70 13.75 5.16
CA LEU A 171 -1.60 15.13 5.65
C LEU A 171 -0.41 15.88 5.07
N ASP A 172 0.77 15.25 5.05
CA ASP A 172 1.97 15.87 4.51
C ASP A 172 1.84 16.15 3.01
N TYR A 173 1.21 15.24 2.26
CA TYR A 173 0.88 15.45 0.86
C TYR A 173 -0.04 16.67 0.68
N TYR A 174 -1.19 16.73 1.36
CA TYR A 174 -2.11 17.86 1.21
C TYR A 174 -1.50 19.19 1.63
N LYS A 175 -0.73 19.22 2.73
CA LYS A 175 0.01 20.41 3.16
C LYS A 175 1.01 20.88 2.11
N SER A 176 1.71 19.96 1.43
CA SER A 176 2.66 20.31 0.37
C SER A 176 1.97 20.97 -0.83
N LYS A 177 0.73 20.55 -1.15
CA LYS A 177 -0.07 21.13 -2.24
C LYS A 177 -0.63 22.50 -1.89
N MET A 178 -0.99 22.74 -0.63
CA MET A 178 -1.48 24.05 -0.20
C MET A 178 -0.38 25.13 -0.14
N LYS A 179 0.88 24.77 0.15
CA LYS A 179 2.00 25.71 0.21
C LYS A 179 2.49 26.20 -1.17
N ASN A 180 2.13 25.47 -2.22
CA ASN A 180 2.57 25.75 -3.59
C ASN A 180 1.50 26.49 -4.42
N ASN A 181 0.41 26.92 -3.77
CA ASN A 181 -0.62 27.82 -4.31
C ASN A 181 -0.50 29.20 -3.64
#